data_AF-A0A527ZFG1-F1
#
_entry.id   AF-A0A527ZFG1-F1
#
_cell.length_a   1.000
_cell.length_b   1.000
_cell.length_c   1.000
_cell.angle_alpha   90.00
_cell.angle_beta   90.00
_cell.angle_gamma   90.00
#
_symmetry.space_group_name_H-M   'P 1'
#
loop_
_entity.id
_entity.type
_entity.pdbx_description
1 polymer ?
#
loop_
_entity_poly.entity_id
_entity_poly.type
_entity_poly.pdbx_seq_one_letter_code
_entity_poly.pdbx_strand_id
1 'polypeptide(L)'
;GVSVATVCAAPVGAYVGDIWGWRTAFMIAAVVGALALLVQIATLPKLPPSGVASFRTLFEVLKRPMIRVALLVVLLVASGHFAGFTCVRPFLEKVPALDIETISLVLLAYGIGGFFGNFAGGFMAE
;
A
#
# COMPACT_ATOMS: atom_id res chain seq x y z
N GLY A 1 2.69 9.50 -6.79
CA GLY A 1 1.92 8.46 -7.49
C GLY A 1 1.37 7.45 -6.50
N VAL A 2 2.20 6.52 -6.03
CA VAL A 2 1.80 5.41 -5.15
C VAL A 2 1.12 5.88 -3.85
N SER A 3 1.64 6.90 -3.17
CA SER A 3 1.05 7.38 -1.90
C SER A 3 -0.38 7.91 -2.05
N VAL A 4 -0.65 8.66 -3.12
CA VAL A 4 -2.01 9.17 -3.42
C VAL A 4 -2.95 8.00 -3.73
N ALA A 5 -2.47 7.01 -4.50
CA ALA A 5 -3.25 5.81 -4.79
C ALA A 5 -3.62 5.04 -3.51
N THR A 6 -2.68 4.82 -2.60
CA THR A 6 -2.94 4.08 -1.34
C THR A 6 -3.96 4.79 -0.44
N VAL A 7 -3.92 6.13 -0.38
CA VAL A 7 -4.85 6.92 0.46
C VAL A 7 -6.24 7.02 -0.18
N CYS A 8 -6.32 7.21 -1.50
CA CYS A 8 -7.59 7.42 -2.19
C CYS A 8 -8.30 6.13 -2.60
N ALA A 9 -7.58 5.03 -2.86
CA ALA A 9 -8.17 3.81 -3.41
C ALA A 9 -9.19 3.16 -2.47
N ALA A 10 -8.91 3.09 -1.16
CA ALA A 10 -9.82 2.50 -0.19
C ALA A 10 -11.16 3.25 -0.08
N PRO A 11 -11.21 4.58 0.16
CA PRO A 11 -12.47 5.31 0.25
C PRO A 11 -13.22 5.37 -1.08
N VAL A 12 -12.54 5.59 -2.20
CA VAL A 12 -13.18 5.60 -3.53
C VAL A 12 -13.74 4.22 -3.88
N GLY A 13 -12.98 3.15 -3.58
CA GLY A 13 -13.41 1.77 -3.81
C GLY A 13 -14.60 1.38 -2.94
N ALA A 14 -14.62 1.78 -1.67
CA ALA A 14 -15.76 1.55 -0.77
C ALA A 14 -17.00 2.31 -1.23
N TYR A 15 -16.87 3.59 -1.59
CA TYR A 15 -17.98 4.42 -2.07
C TYR A 15 -18.60 3.87 -3.36
N VAL A 16 -17.78 3.49 -4.34
CA VAL A 16 -18.26 2.87 -5.59
C VAL A 16 -18.88 1.50 -5.29
N GLY A 17 -18.26 0.72 -4.40
CA GLY A 17 -18.75 -0.59 -3.99
C GLY A 17 -20.10 -0.54 -3.27
N ASP A 18 -20.38 0.52 -2.53
CA ASP A 18 -21.65 0.74 -1.81
C ASP A 18 -22.80 1.09 -2.78
N ILE A 19 -22.56 1.99 -3.74
CA ILE A 19 -23.60 2.47 -4.66
C ILE A 19 -23.84 1.49 -5.81
N TRP A 20 -22.78 0.91 -6.37
CA TRP A 20 -22.84 0.11 -7.60
C TRP A 20 -22.33 -1.32 -7.43
N GLY A 21 -22.10 -1.76 -6.19
CA GLY A 21 -21.64 -3.10 -5.87
C GLY A 21 -20.15 -3.31 -6.12
N TRP A 22 -19.54 -4.21 -5.35
CA TRP A 22 -18.10 -4.48 -5.39
C TRP A 22 -17.56 -4.83 -6.79
N ARG A 23 -18.36 -5.47 -7.65
CA ARG A 23 -17.96 -5.86 -9.01
C ARG A 23 -17.59 -4.65 -9.88
N THR A 24 -18.33 -3.55 -9.77
CA THR A 24 -18.06 -2.35 -10.58
C THR A 24 -16.78 -1.65 -10.14
N ALA A 25 -16.48 -1.63 -8.84
CA ALA A 25 -15.19 -1.14 -8.33
C ALA A 25 -14.00 -1.90 -8.93
N PHE A 26 -14.07 -3.23 -9.03
CA PHE A 26 -13.02 -4.03 -9.71
C PHE A 26 -12.95 -3.78 -11.21
N MET A 27 -14.10 -3.62 -11.89
CA MET A 27 -14.12 -3.30 -13.32
C MET A 27 -13.46 -1.95 -13.62
N ILE A 28 -13.71 -0.92 -12.79
CA ILE A 28 -13.05 0.38 -12.91
C ILE A 28 -11.54 0.23 -12.72
N ALA A 29 -11.11 -0.49 -11.68
CA ALA A 29 -9.68 -0.75 -11.44
C ALA A 29 -9.02 -1.46 -12.64
N ALA A 30 -9.70 -2.45 -13.23
CA ALA A 30 -9.22 -3.17 -14.41
C ALA A 30 -9.08 -2.24 -15.62
N VAL A 31 -10.06 -1.38 -15.89
CA VAL A 31 -10.01 -0.41 -17.00
C VAL A 31 -8.87 0.59 -16.82
N VAL A 32 -8.71 1.14 -15.61
CA VAL A 32 -7.61 2.06 -15.29
C VAL A 32 -6.25 1.38 -15.46
N GLY A 33 -6.12 0.13 -15.00
CA GLY A 33 -4.90 -0.67 -15.18
C GLY A 33 -4.58 -0.94 -16.66
N ALA A 34 -5.59 -1.29 -17.46
CA ALA A 34 -5.43 -1.50 -18.90
C ALA A 34 -5.02 -0.20 -19.61
N LEU A 35 -5.62 0.93 -19.26
CA LEU A 35 -5.24 2.24 -19.81
C LEU A 35 -3.80 2.59 -19.46
N ALA A 36 -3.40 2.40 -18.20
CA ALA A 36 -2.02 2.63 -17.75
C ALA A 36 -1.03 1.74 -18.51
N LEU A 37 -1.40 0.49 -18.81
CA LEU A 37 -0.59 -0.42 -19.62
C LEU A 37 -0.47 0.08 -21.07
N LEU A 38 -1.58 0.49 -21.69
CA LEU A 38 -1.57 1.03 -23.06
C LEU A 38 -0.70 2.28 -23.18
N VAL A 39 -0.81 3.19 -22.21
CA VAL A 39 0.04 4.40 -22.14
C VAL A 39 1.51 4.00 -22.00
N GLN A 40 1.85 3.04 -21.13
CA GLN A 40 3.22 2.55 -21.00
C GLN A 40 3.73 1.95 -22.32
N ILE A 41 2.95 1.12 -23.01
CA ILE A 41 3.34 0.55 -24.30
C ILE A 41 3.58 1.65 -25.34
N ALA A 42 2.76 2.70 -25.34
CA ALA A 42 2.86 3.80 -26.30
C ALA A 42 4.02 4.78 -26.02
N THR A 43 4.39 4.96 -24.74
CA THR A 43 5.32 6.03 -24.31
C THR A 43 6.68 5.52 -23.84
N LEU A 44 6.78 4.28 -23.37
CA LEU A 44 8.01 3.78 -22.76
C LEU A 44 9.02 3.38 -23.85
N PRO A 45 10.21 4.02 -23.91
CA PRO A 45 11.25 3.61 -24.84
C PRO A 45 11.81 2.24 -24.43
N LYS A 46 12.32 1.49 -25.42
CA LYS A 46 12.97 0.19 -25.17
C LYS A 46 14.17 0.41 -24.24
N LEU A 47 14.05 -0.06 -22.99
CA LEU A 47 15.13 -0.06 -22.02
C LEU A 47 15.94 -1.35 -22.21
N PRO A 48 17.16 -1.30 -22.75
CA PRO A 48 18.01 -2.48 -22.81
C PRO A 48 18.28 -2.99 -21.39
N PRO A 49 18.18 -4.31 -21.13
CA PRO A 49 18.37 -4.85 -19.80
C PRO A 49 19.80 -4.56 -19.31
N SER A 50 19.93 -3.65 -18.34
CA SER A 50 21.18 -3.36 -17.64
C SER A 50 21.44 -4.47 -16.61
N GLY A 51 21.98 -5.59 -17.10
CA GLY A 51 22.31 -6.76 -16.30
C GLY A 51 21.16 -7.74 -16.15
N VAL A 52 21.42 -9.01 -16.45
CA VAL A 52 20.52 -10.11 -16.11
C VAL A 52 20.51 -10.25 -14.58
N ALA A 53 19.45 -9.78 -13.94
CA ALA A 53 19.16 -10.10 -12.55
C ALA A 53 18.94 -11.62 -12.45
N SER A 54 20.03 -12.35 -12.20
CA SER A 54 20.00 -13.80 -12.04
C SER A 54 19.50 -14.16 -10.64
N PHE A 55 18.82 -15.29 -10.51
CA PHE A 55 18.51 -15.89 -9.19
C PHE A 55 19.75 -16.02 -8.29
N ARG A 56 20.93 -16.16 -8.90
CA ARG A 56 22.21 -16.16 -8.19
C ARG A 56 22.51 -14.83 -7.50
N THR A 57 22.25 -13.71 -8.18
CA THR A 57 22.41 -12.35 -7.63
C THR A 57 21.47 -12.14 -6.44
N LEU A 58 20.23 -12.64 -6.51
CA LEU A 58 19.29 -12.58 -5.38
C LEU A 58 19.82 -13.36 -4.16
N PHE A 59 20.35 -14.56 -4.37
CA PHE A 59 20.98 -15.35 -3.31
C PHE A 59 22.25 -14.70 -2.72
N GLU A 60 23.06 -14.04 -3.55
CA GLU A 60 24.24 -13.30 -3.07
C GLU A 60 23.87 -12.07 -2.25
N VAL A 61 22.85 -11.32 -2.67
CA VAL A 61 22.27 -10.22 -1.90
C VAL A 61 21.75 -10.73 -0.56
N LEU A 62 21.05 -11.87 -0.56
CA LEU A 62 20.54 -12.49 0.66
C LEU A 62 21.66 -13.00 1.57
N LYS A 63 22.88 -13.27 1.08
CA LYS A 63 24.03 -13.64 1.92
C LYS A 63 24.57 -12.48 2.75
N ARG A 64 24.26 -11.23 2.40
CA ARG A 64 24.70 -10.06 3.16
C ARG A 64 23.95 -10.00 4.51
N PRO A 65 24.65 -10.05 5.66
CA PRO A 65 24.00 -10.11 6.97
C PRO A 65 23.14 -8.88 7.26
N MET A 66 23.59 -7.69 6.84
CA MET A 66 22.82 -6.45 6.97
C MET A 66 21.49 -6.49 6.21
N ILE A 67 21.45 -7.11 5.04
CA ILE A 67 20.23 -7.24 4.23
C ILE A 67 19.26 -8.23 4.87
N ARG A 68 19.76 -9.32 5.45
CA ARG A 68 18.92 -10.26 6.21
C ARG A 68 18.24 -9.58 7.39
N VAL A 69 19.00 -8.79 8.15
CA VAL A 69 18.46 -8.03 9.29
C VAL A 69 17.44 -7.02 8.81
N ALA A 70 17.73 -6.25 7.75
CA ALA A 70 16.79 -5.29 7.18
C ALA A 70 15.49 -5.98 6.73
N LEU A 71 15.57 -7.12 6.05
CA LEU A 71 14.41 -7.91 5.63
C LEU A 71 13.61 -8.43 6.83
N LEU A 72 14.26 -8.91 7.88
CA LEU A 72 13.59 -9.35 9.11
C LEU A 72 12.90 -8.18 9.82
N VAL A 73 13.54 -7.02 9.89
CA VAL A 73 12.93 -5.81 10.48
C VAL A 73 11.70 -5.41 9.68
N VAL A 74 11.81 -5.33 8.34
CA VAL A 74 10.66 -5.03 7.47
C VAL A 74 9.56 -6.06 7.64
N LEU A 75 9.90 -7.35 7.73
CA LEU A 75 8.93 -8.42 7.95
C LEU A 75 8.20 -8.28 9.29
N LEU A 76 8.93 -8.01 10.37
CA LEU A 76 8.36 -7.86 11.71
C LEU A 76 7.51 -6.59 11.82
N VAL A 77 7.97 -5.48 11.26
CA VAL A 77 7.24 -4.22 11.24
C VAL A 77 5.96 -4.36 10.41
N ALA A 78 6.05 -4.91 9.19
CA ALA A 78 4.89 -5.11 8.33
C ALA A 78 3.89 -6.09 8.97
N SER A 79 4.34 -7.23 9.48
CA SER A 79 3.45 -8.22 10.12
C SER A 79 2.77 -7.65 11.37
N GLY A 80 3.50 -6.96 12.25
CA GLY A 80 2.94 -6.28 13.41
C GLY A 80 1.92 -5.21 13.01
N HIS A 81 2.24 -4.43 11.97
CA HIS A 81 1.35 -3.40 11.45
C HIS A 81 0.04 -4.00 10.88
N PHE A 82 0.12 -4.99 9.99
CA PHE A 82 -1.07 -5.63 9.39
C PHE A 82 -1.89 -6.42 10.41
N ALA A 83 -1.26 -7.09 11.37
CA ALA A 83 -1.95 -7.77 12.46
C ALA A 83 -2.73 -6.76 13.33
N GLY A 84 -2.10 -5.64 13.68
CA GLY A 84 -2.75 -4.55 14.39
C GLY A 84 -3.91 -3.94 13.60
N PHE A 85 -3.71 -3.66 12.31
CA PHE A 85 -4.73 -3.07 11.44
C PHE A 85 -5.97 -3.98 11.27
N THR A 86 -5.75 -5.29 11.14
CA THR A 86 -6.83 -6.29 11.01
C THR A 86 -7.67 -6.39 12.29
N CYS A 87 -7.03 -6.29 13.45
CA CYS A 87 -7.68 -6.37 14.75
C CYS A 87 -8.15 -5.00 15.30
N VAL A 88 -7.86 -3.90 14.59
CA VAL A 88 -8.08 -2.54 15.11
C VAL A 88 -9.56 -2.25 15.33
N ARG A 89 -10.42 -2.60 14.35
CA ARG A 89 -11.86 -2.38 14.44
C ARG A 89 -12.50 -3.18 15.58
N PRO A 90 -12.36 -4.51 15.66
CA PRO A 90 -12.95 -5.28 16.76
C PRO A 90 -12.35 -4.91 18.13
N PHE A 91 -11.11 -4.40 18.20
CA PHE A 91 -10.55 -3.88 19.45
C PHE A 91 -11.24 -2.58 19.89
N LEU A 92 -11.41 -1.62 18.97
CA LEU A 92 -12.08 -0.34 19.24
C LEU A 92 -13.58 -0.50 19.54
N GLU A 93 -14.24 -1.49 18.94
CA GLU A 93 -15.64 -1.83 19.23
C GLU A 93 -15.81 -2.51 20.60
N LYS A 94 -14.83 -3.32 21.07
CA LYS A 94 -14.99 -4.14 22.29
C LYS A 94 -14.41 -3.52 23.56
N VAL A 95 -13.35 -2.73 23.47
CA VAL A 95 -12.63 -2.23 24.65
C VAL A 95 -13.11 -0.83 25.05
N PRO A 96 -12.95 0.22 24.22
CA PRO A 96 -13.53 1.53 24.50
C PRO A 96 -15.01 1.65 24.08
N ALA A 97 -15.61 0.61 23.48
CA ALA A 97 -17.01 0.58 23.05
C ALA A 97 -17.41 1.77 22.15
N LEU A 98 -16.55 2.10 21.17
CA LEU A 98 -16.76 3.22 20.27
C LEU A 98 -17.79 2.91 19.19
N ASP A 99 -18.55 3.94 18.83
CA ASP A 99 -19.45 3.97 17.66
C ASP A 99 -18.65 3.79 16.34
N ILE A 100 -19.27 3.09 15.38
CA ILE A 100 -18.84 2.92 13.99
C ILE A 100 -18.43 4.25 13.33
N GLU A 101 -19.14 5.35 13.60
CA GLU A 101 -18.82 6.68 13.07
C GLU A 101 -17.47 7.19 13.60
N THR A 102 -17.21 6.98 14.89
CA THR A 102 -15.95 7.36 15.53
C THR A 102 -14.79 6.49 15.01
N ILE A 103 -15.02 5.19 14.79
CA ILE A 103 -14.01 4.29 14.22
C ILE A 103 -13.65 4.72 12.79
N SER A 104 -14.65 5.09 11.98
CA SER A 104 -14.44 5.62 10.63
C SER A 104 -13.59 6.90 10.64
N LEU A 105 -13.86 7.83 11.57
CA LEU A 105 -13.07 9.04 11.77
C LEU A 105 -11.62 8.76 12.19
N VAL A 106 -11.40 7.78 13.08
CA VAL A 106 -10.05 7.38 13.50
C VAL A 106 -9.27 6.77 12.33
N LEU A 107 -9.90 5.92 11.52
CA LEU A 107 -9.27 5.34 10.31
C LEU A 107 -8.97 6.41 9.25
N LEU A 108 -9.84 7.41 9.11
CA LEU A 108 -9.60 8.56 8.24
C LEU A 108 -8.39 9.38 8.72
N ALA A 109 -8.33 9.71 10.01
CA ALA A 109 -7.20 10.41 10.62
C ALA A 109 -5.90 9.63 10.48
N TYR A 110 -5.96 8.30 10.64
CA TYR A 110 -4.83 7.40 10.39
C TYR A 110 -4.32 7.51 8.95
N GLY A 111 -5.22 7.51 7.95
CA GLY A 111 -4.87 7.69 6.55
C GLY A 111 -4.22 9.06 6.26
N ILE A 112 -4.75 10.13 6.84
CA ILE A 112 -4.19 11.49 6.72
C ILE A 112 -2.79 11.56 7.36
N GLY A 113 -2.63 10.99 8.56
CA GLY A 113 -1.34 10.91 9.24
C GLY A 113 -0.30 10.16 8.41
N GLY A 114 -0.67 9.04 7.79
CA GLY A 114 0.20 8.29 6.88
C GLY A 114 0.61 9.11 5.65
N PHE A 115 -0.30 9.90 5.07
CA PHE A 115 0.00 10.77 3.94
C PHE A 115 1.07 11.81 4.28
N PHE A 116 0.87 12.57 5.37
CA PHE A 116 1.84 13.58 5.80
C PHE A 116 3.14 12.96 6.33
N GLY A 117 3.06 11.82 7.01
CA GLY A 117 4.21 11.06 7.47
C GLY A 117 5.11 10.60 6.32
N ASN A 118 4.54 10.20 5.18
CA ASN A 118 5.31 9.87 3.98
C ASN A 118 6.05 11.08 3.40
N PHE A 119 5.45 12.27 3.47
CA PHE A 119 6.07 13.51 3.00
C PHE A 119 7.22 13.93 3.92
N ALA A 120 7.00 13.89 5.24
CA ALA A 120 8.02 14.17 6.25
C ALA A 120 9.18 13.16 6.19
N GLY A 121 8.88 11.87 6.05
CA GLY A 121 9.89 10.83 5.91
C GLY A 121 10.72 10.98 4.64
N GLY A 122 10.10 11.39 3.53
CA GLY A 122 10.82 11.75 2.29
C GLY A 122 11.77 12.93 2.50
N PHE A 123 11.29 13.99 3.14
CA PHE A 123 12.11 15.18 3.45
C PHE A 123 13.28 14.89 4.41
N MET A 124 13.09 13.98 5.39
CA MET A 124 14.14 13.62 6.34
C MET A 124 15.17 12.62 5.78
N ALA A 125 14.83 11.90 4.71
CA ALA A 125 15.70 10.92 4.08
C ALA A 125 16.60 11.53 2.98
N GLU A 126 16.26 12.74 2.52
CA GLU A 126 17.04 13.58 1.61
C GLU A 126 17.99 14.49 2.39
#